data_AF-A0A7V3VD21-F1
#
_entry.id   AF-A0A7V3VD21-F1
#
_cell.length_a   1.000
_cell.length_b   1.000
_cell.length_c   1.000
_cell.angle_alpha   90.00
_cell.angle_beta   90.00
_cell.angle_gamma   90.00
#
_symmetry.space_group_name_H-M   'P 1'
#
loop_
_entity.id
_entity.type
_entity.pdbx_description
1 polymer ?
#
loop_
_entity_poly.entity_id
_entity_poly.type
_entity_poly.pdbx_seq_one_letter_code
_entity_poly.pdbx_strand_id
1 'polypeptide(L)'
;MKKFYCESCDYTFEVSVEVENVLCPLCGLKDTVKEVIEKKDSGGKIEPKRRKVFFVCKSCGMKWKDPNLAFCPKCKKSDNVEKIFVVS
;
A
#
# COMPACT_ATOMS: atom_id res chain seq x y z
N MET A 1 -19.40 8.41 7.72
CA MET A 1 -18.24 7.49 7.58
C MET A 1 -17.22 8.15 6.68
N LYS A 2 -15.99 8.25 7.16
CA LYS A 2 -14.86 8.80 6.42
C LYS A 2 -13.92 7.65 6.06
N LYS A 3 -13.40 7.65 4.84
CA LYS A 3 -12.50 6.61 4.34
C LYS A 3 -11.07 7.11 4.43
N PHE A 4 -10.17 6.25 4.87
CA PHE A 4 -8.76 6.56 5.06
C PHE A 4 -7.90 5.52 4.35
N TYR A 5 -6.78 5.97 3.80
CA TYR A 5 -5.80 5.15 3.12
C TYR A 5 -4.43 5.34 3.75
N CYS A 6 -3.77 4.24 4.08
CA CYS A 6 -2.42 4.24 4.61
C CYS A 6 -1.40 3.94 3.51
N GLU A 7 -0.53 4.90 3.19
CA GLU A 7 0.55 4.76 2.20
C GLU A 7 1.63 3.77 2.63
N SER A 8 1.83 3.56 3.94
CA SER A 8 2.85 2.64 4.44
C SER A 8 2.50 1.18 4.17
N CYS A 9 1.23 0.84 4.35
CA CYS A 9 0.73 -0.53 4.31
C CYS A 9 -0.17 -0.81 3.12
N ASP A 10 -0.40 0.18 2.26
CA ASP A 10 -1.34 0.12 1.13
C ASP A 10 -2.74 -0.35 1.57
N TYR A 11 -3.19 0.06 2.76
CA TYR A 11 -4.42 -0.42 3.38
C TYR A 11 -5.46 0.68 3.47
N THR A 12 -6.70 0.35 3.09
CA THR A 12 -7.83 1.27 3.13
C THR A 12 -8.82 0.81 4.19
N PHE A 13 -9.28 1.74 5.02
CA PHE A 13 -10.22 1.46 6.10
C PHE A 13 -11.20 2.62 6.27
N GLU A 14 -12.33 2.35 6.91
CA GLU A 14 -13.41 3.33 7.11
C GLU A 14 -13.59 3.58 8.60
N VAL A 15 -13.74 4.84 8.96
CA VAL A 15 -13.94 5.26 10.34
C VAL A 15 -15.28 5.98 10.43
N SER A 16 -16.15 5.49 11.32
CA SER A 16 -17.51 6.02 11.49
C SER A 16 -17.55 7.33 12.29
N VAL A 17 -16.53 7.57 13.11
CA VAL A 17 -16.40 8.75 14.00
C VAL A 17 -15.45 9.79 13.42
N GLU A 18 -15.73 11.07 13.63
CA GLU A 18 -14.78 12.15 13.38
C GLU A 18 -13.65 12.06 14.42
N VAL A 19 -12.57 11.38 14.04
CA VAL A 19 -11.37 11.29 14.87
C VAL A 19 -10.32 12.19 14.24
N GLU A 20 -9.86 13.19 14.98
CA GLU A 20 -8.83 14.14 14.52
C GLU A 20 -7.44 13.47 14.39
N ASN A 21 -7.29 12.28 14.97
CA ASN A 21 -6.05 11.50 15.00
C ASN A 21 -6.29 10.06 14.52
N VAL A 22 -6.52 9.89 13.21
CA VAL A 22 -6.69 8.56 12.61
C VAL A 22 -5.35 7.86 12.45
N LEU A 23 -5.20 6.71 13.11
CA LEU A 23 -4.05 5.82 12.97
C LEU A 23 -4.39 4.68 12.03
N CYS A 24 -3.41 4.20 11.29
CA CYS A 24 -3.59 2.99 10.49
C CYS A 24 -3.74 1.78 11.43
N PRO A 25 -4.80 0.96 11.31
CA PRO A 25 -4.98 -0.20 12.17
C PRO A 25 -3.94 -1.30 11.95
N LEU A 26 -3.18 -1.27 10.84
CA LEU A 26 -2.14 -2.26 10.55
C LEU A 26 -0.76 -1.87 11.06
N CYS A 27 -0.33 -0.61 10.87
CA CYS A 27 1.01 -0.18 11.28
C CYS A 27 1.03 0.82 12.45
N GLY A 28 -0.12 1.33 12.89
CA GLY A 28 -0.19 2.36 13.93
C GLY A 28 0.37 3.72 13.52
N LEU A 29 0.82 3.91 12.28
CA LEU A 29 1.37 5.17 11.80
C LEU A 29 0.25 6.16 11.47
N LYS A 30 0.42 7.41 11.90
CA LYS A 30 -0.46 8.54 11.60
C LYS A 30 -0.07 9.25 10.31
N ASP A 31 1.22 9.55 10.15
CA ASP A 31 1.75 10.41 9.08
C ASP A 31 1.54 9.83 7.68
N THR A 32 1.36 8.51 7.61
CA THR A 32 1.12 7.79 6.35
C THR A 32 -0.36 7.62 6.04
N VAL A 33 -1.26 8.06 6.91
CA VAL A 33 -2.71 7.95 6.73
C VAL A 33 -3.25 9.22 6.11
N LYS A 34 -3.92 9.07 4.96
CA LYS A 34 -4.59 10.16 4.24
C LYS A 34 -6.09 9.91 4.19
N GLU A 35 -6.86 10.94 4.49
CA GLU A 35 -8.31 10.93 4.27
C GLU A 35 -8.59 10.85 2.76
N VAL A 36 -9.35 9.84 2.36
CA VAL A 36 -9.85 9.69 0.99
C VAL A 36 -11.13 10.50 0.89
N ILE A 37 -11.01 11.75 0.47
CA ILE A 37 -12.15 12.62 0.18
C ILE A 37 -12.68 12.21 -1.20
N GLU A 38 -13.72 11.37 -1.23
CA GLU A 38 -14.47 11.13 -2.46
C GLU A 38 -15.19 12.42 -2.85
N LYS A 39 -14.56 13.22 -3.71
CA LYS A 39 -15.26 14.31 -4.40
C LYS A 39 -16.29 13.68 -5.31
N LYS A 40 -17.57 13.86 -5.00
CA LYS A 40 -18.71 13.59 -5.89
C LYS A 40 -18.71 14.61 -7.04
N ASP A 41 -17.69 14.56 -7.88
CA ASP A 41 -17.75 15.17 -9.20
C ASP A 41 -18.13 14.07 -10.20
N SER A 42 -19.29 14.27 -10.82
CA SER A 42 -19.84 13.42 -11.87
C SER A 42 -18.76 12.91 -12.84
N GLY A 43 -18.55 11.59 -12.87
CA GLY A 43 -17.95 10.93 -14.03
C GLY A 43 -16.43 10.71 -14.05
N GLY A 44 -15.70 10.92 -12.96
CA GLY A 44 -14.29 10.52 -12.86
C GLY A 44 -14.10 9.38 -11.87
N LYS A 45 -13.89 8.15 -12.35
CA LYS A 45 -13.36 7.07 -11.49
C LYS A 45 -12.01 7.54 -10.93
N ILE A 46 -12.00 8.03 -9.69
CA ILE A 46 -10.77 8.18 -8.93
C ILE A 46 -10.43 6.77 -8.46
N GLU A 47 -9.91 5.96 -9.38
CA GLU A 47 -9.27 4.71 -9.02
C GLU A 47 -8.05 5.12 -8.17
N PRO A 48 -7.93 4.68 -6.91
CA PRO A 48 -6.71 4.92 -6.16
C PRO A 48 -5.58 4.38 -7.02
N LYS A 49 -4.62 5.23 -7.41
CA LYS A 49 -3.41 4.81 -8.13
C LYS A 49 -2.73 3.76 -7.26
N ARG A 50 -3.12 2.48 -7.42
CA ARG A 50 -2.52 1.33 -6.76
C ARG A 50 -1.07 1.37 -7.17
N ARG A 51 -0.20 1.91 -6.32
CA ARG A 51 1.25 1.85 -6.53
C ARG A 51 1.56 0.37 -6.64
N LYS A 52 1.91 -0.08 -7.84
CA LYS A 52 2.20 -1.50 -8.05
C LYS A 52 3.53 -1.75 -7.34
N VAL A 53 3.45 -2.35 -6.17
CA VAL A 53 4.62 -2.82 -5.43
C VAL A 53 5.12 -4.09 -6.11
N PHE A 54 6.39 -4.07 -6.50
CA PHE A 54 7.10 -5.25 -6.97
C PHE A 54 8.26 -5.53 -6.05
N PHE A 55 8.58 -6.79 -5.88
CA PHE A 55 9.75 -7.28 -5.18
C PHE A 55 10.71 -7.85 -6.21
N VAL A 56 11.99 -7.56 -6.09
CA VAL A 56 13.03 -8.04 -7.00
C VAL A 56 14.12 -8.70 -6.20
N CYS A 57 14.49 -9.92 -6.59
CA CYS A 57 15.61 -10.61 -5.98
C CYS A 57 16.91 -10.18 -6.64
N LYS A 58 17.85 -9.59 -5.87
CA LYS A 58 19.17 -9.20 -6.37
C LYS A 58 20.04 -10.40 -6.76
N SER A 59 19.83 -11.57 -6.15
CA SER A 59 20.63 -12.76 -6.45
C SER A 59 20.27 -13.42 -7.78
N CYS A 60 18.98 -13.39 -8.18
CA CYS A 60 18.53 -14.08 -9.39
C CYS A 60 17.78 -13.19 -10.39
N GLY A 61 17.60 -11.91 -10.09
CA GLY A 61 16.89 -10.93 -10.92
C GLY A 61 15.38 -11.12 -11.01
N MET A 62 14.80 -12.13 -10.34
CA MET A 62 13.37 -12.43 -10.43
C MET A 62 12.54 -11.30 -9.83
N LYS A 63 11.44 -10.93 -10.50
CA LYS A 63 10.47 -9.93 -10.01
C LYS A 63 9.14 -10.60 -9.67
N TRP A 64 8.51 -10.24 -8.56
CA TRP A 64 7.17 -10.72 -8.17
C TRP A 64 6.37 -9.60 -7.49
N LYS A 65 5.05 -9.80 -7.33
CA LYS A 65 4.11 -8.76 -6.87
C LYS A 65 3.38 -9.14 -5.58
N ASP A 66 3.74 -10.26 -4.97
CA ASP A 66 2.99 -10.81 -3.85
C ASP A 66 3.49 -10.22 -2.52
N PRO A 67 2.64 -9.46 -1.80
CA PRO A 67 3.04 -8.81 -0.55
C PRO A 67 3.20 -9.80 0.62
N ASN A 68 2.69 -11.03 0.51
CA ASN A 68 2.86 -12.07 1.53
C ASN A 68 4.16 -12.85 1.34
N LEU A 69 4.77 -12.76 0.15
CA LEU A 69 6.05 -13.39 -0.14
C LEU A 69 7.21 -12.43 0.15
N ALA A 70 7.64 -12.43 1.42
CA ALA A 70 8.82 -11.72 1.91
C ALA A 70 10.15 -12.35 1.45
N PHE A 71 10.11 -13.47 0.71
CA PHE A 71 11.28 -14.17 0.20
C PHE A 71 11.17 -14.38 -1.31
N CYS A 72 12.33 -14.48 -1.97
CA CYS A 72 12.35 -14.80 -3.38
C CYS A 72 11.82 -16.23 -3.59
N PRO A 73 10.78 -16.45 -4.41
CA PRO A 73 10.22 -17.80 -4.62
C PRO A 73 11.20 -18.75 -5.33
N LYS A 74 12.13 -18.21 -6.13
CA LYS A 74 13.16 -19.00 -6.82
C LYS A 74 14.33 -19.36 -5.91
N CYS A 75 14.85 -18.40 -5.15
CA CYS A 75 15.99 -18.64 -4.27
C CYS A 75 15.60 -19.15 -2.89
N LYS A 76 14.32 -19.03 -2.51
CA LYS A 76 13.80 -19.25 -1.15
C LYS A 76 14.60 -18.51 -0.07
N LYS A 77 15.15 -17.34 -0.41
CA LYS A 77 15.97 -16.48 0.44
C LYS A 77 15.38 -15.07 0.49
N SER A 78 15.44 -14.45 1.68
CA SER A 78 14.96 -13.10 1.95
C SER A 78 16.08 -12.04 1.94
N ASP A 79 17.34 -12.44 2.13
CA ASP A 79 18.48 -11.51 2.29
C ASP A 79 18.76 -10.59 1.09
N ASN A 80 18.19 -10.89 -0.08
CA ASN A 80 18.48 -10.17 -1.32
C ASN A 80 17.19 -9.75 -2.02
N VAL A 81 16.15 -9.36 -1.28
CA VAL A 81 14.88 -8.88 -1.85
C VAL A 81 14.80 -7.36 -1.73
N GLU A 82 14.65 -6.67 -2.86
CA GLU A 82 14.42 -5.23 -2.93
C GLU A 82 12.98 -4.93 -3.30
N LYS A 83 12.35 -3.98 -2.61
CA LYS A 83 10.99 -3.53 -2.86
C LYS A 83 11.03 -2.31 -3.79
N ILE A 84 10.43 -2.44 -4.96
CA ILE A 84 10.33 -1.39 -5.98
C ILE A 84 8.88 -0.91 -6.06
N PHE A 85 8.70 0.41 -5.99
CA PHE A 85 7.40 1.06 -6.18
C PHE A 85 7.33 1.57 -7.62
N VAL A 86 6.46 0.99 -8.44
CA VAL A 86 6.21 1.50 -9.79
C VAL A 86 5.07 2.51 -9.70
N VAL A 87 5.42 3.77 -9.96
CA VAL A 87 4.46 4.86 -10.13
C VAL A 87 4.11 4.90 -11.62
N SER A 88 2.86 4.58 -11.96
CA SER A 88 2.30 4.77 -13.32
C SER A 88 1.52 6.07 -13.43
#